data_AF-A0A537SBB9-F1
#
_entry.id   AF-A0A537SBB9-F1
#
_cell.length_a   1.000
_cell.length_b   1.000
_cell.length_c   1.000
_cell.angle_alpha   90.00
_cell.angle_beta   90.00
_cell.angle_gamma   90.00
#
_symmetry.space_group_name_H-M   'P 1'
#
loop_
_entity.id
_entity.type
_entity.pdbx_description
1 polymer ?
#
loop_
_entity_poly.entity_id
_entity_poly.type
_entity_poly.pdbx_seq_one_letter_code
_entity_poly.pdbx_strand_id
1 'polypeptide(L)'
;RELAARWRAGMVIGDAIAMPRPARPGRPRLCPPRDMPRRRNFGMPAGRIALLHALAHIELNAIDLAWDIVARFADAETPREFCDDWVGVAAEEAEHFALLAGRLD
;
A
#
# COMPACT_ATOMS: atom_id res chain seq x y z
N ARG A 1 2.23 -6.02 -7.92
CA ARG A 1 1.91 -7.24 -8.70
C ARG A 1 3.15 -7.94 -9.26
N GLU A 2 3.98 -7.31 -10.10
CA GLU A 2 5.23 -7.93 -10.60
C GLU A 2 6.18 -8.36 -9.48
N LEU A 3 6.37 -7.52 -8.46
CA LEU A 3 7.23 -7.84 -7.32
C LEU A 3 6.74 -9.08 -6.53
N ALA A 4 5.43 -9.26 -6.41
CA ALA A 4 4.83 -10.45 -5.79
C ALA A 4 5.06 -11.71 -6.65
N ALA A 5 5.04 -11.59 -7.98
CA ALA A 5 5.40 -12.69 -8.87
C ALA A 5 6.89 -13.06 -8.74
N ARG A 6 7.77 -12.06 -8.67
CA ARG A 6 9.21 -12.26 -8.42
C ARG A 6 9.46 -12.94 -7.07
N TRP A 7 8.76 -12.53 -6.01
CA TRP A 7 8.81 -13.17 -4.70
C TRP A 7 8.49 -14.67 -4.77
N ARG A 8 7.39 -15.04 -5.43
CA ARG A 8 7.00 -16.44 -5.63
C ARG A 8 8.00 -17.22 -6.48
N ALA A 9 8.71 -16.54 -7.38
CA ALA A 9 9.80 -17.12 -8.16
C ALA A 9 11.14 -17.23 -7.40
N GLY A 10 11.17 -16.95 -6.08
CA GLY A 10 12.37 -17.08 -5.26
C GLY A 10 13.24 -15.83 -5.23
N MET A 11 12.65 -14.63 -5.34
CA MET A 11 13.38 -13.38 -5.15
C MET A 11 14.12 -13.36 -3.81
N VAL A 12 15.41 -13.05 -3.87
CA VAL A 12 16.26 -12.83 -2.70
C VAL A 12 16.05 -11.40 -2.19
N ILE A 13 15.85 -11.25 -0.88
CA ILE A 13 15.83 -9.95 -0.22
C ILE A 13 17.26 -9.56 0.14
N GLY A 14 17.62 -8.31 -0.14
CA GLY A 14 18.93 -7.78 0.20
C GLY A 14 19.11 -7.56 1.70
N ASP A 15 20.31 -7.14 2.06
CA ASP A 15 20.80 -6.86 3.42
C ASP A 15 20.66 -5.38 3.81
N ALA A 16 19.84 -4.63 3.07
CA ALA A 16 19.63 -3.21 3.32
C ALA A 16 18.86 -2.98 4.63
N ILE A 17 19.34 -2.03 5.44
CA ILE A 17 18.66 -1.64 6.69
C ILE A 17 17.39 -0.85 6.34
N ALA A 18 16.24 -1.33 6.82
CA ALA A 18 14.97 -0.65 6.65
C ALA A 18 15.02 0.76 7.27
N MET A 19 14.65 1.77 6.48
CA MET A 19 14.60 3.16 6.95
C MET A 19 13.65 3.29 8.16
N PRO A 20 13.91 4.17 9.13
CA PRO A 20 13.05 4.33 10.32
C PRO A 20 11.61 4.74 9.99
N ARG A 21 11.40 5.31 8.79
CA ARG A 21 10.08 5.63 8.26
C ARG A 21 9.99 5.19 6.80
N PRO A 22 8.83 4.69 6.35
CA PRO A 22 8.59 4.43 4.95
C PRO A 22 8.86 5.66 4.10
N ALA A 23 9.40 5.45 2.89
CA ALA A 23 9.58 6.52 1.93
C ALA A 23 8.22 7.15 1.61
N ARG A 24 8.14 8.48 1.64
CA ARG A 24 6.94 9.22 1.22
C ARG A 24 7.34 10.25 0.17
N PRO A 25 6.69 10.26 -1.00
CA PRO A 25 6.88 11.33 -1.97
C PRO A 25 6.48 12.67 -1.36
N GLY A 26 7.02 13.77 -1.88
CA GLY A 26 6.70 15.13 -1.38
C GLY A 26 5.22 15.52 -1.51
N ARG A 27 4.42 14.74 -2.25
CA ARG A 27 2.97 14.89 -2.39
C ARG A 27 2.28 13.52 -2.39
N PRO A 28 1.03 13.43 -1.87
CA PRO A 28 0.27 14.50 -1.20
C PRO A 28 0.89 14.92 0.13
N ARG A 29 0.66 16.17 0.55
CA ARG A 29 1.18 16.66 1.84
C ARG A 29 0.52 15.88 2.97
N LEU A 30 1.33 15.35 3.88
CA LEU A 30 0.83 14.74 5.11
C LEU A 30 0.21 15.83 6.00
N CYS A 31 -1.08 15.71 6.26
CA CYS A 31 -1.82 16.62 7.14
C CYS A 31 -2.26 15.89 8.41
N PRO A 32 -2.19 16.54 9.59
CA PRO A 32 -2.85 16.03 10.79
C PRO A 32 -4.34 15.75 10.57
N PRO A 33 -4.95 14.77 11.27
CA PRO A 33 -6.37 14.45 11.09
C PRO A 33 -7.32 15.63 11.26
N ARG A 34 -6.98 16.60 12.12
CA ARG A 34 -7.76 17.83 12.35
C ARG A 34 -7.77 18.79 11.16
N ASP A 35 -6.75 18.70 10.31
CA ASP A 35 -6.55 19.56 9.13
C ASP A 35 -7.02 18.86 7.84
N MET A 36 -7.49 17.62 7.94
CA MET A 36 -8.03 16.89 6.79
C MET A 36 -9.36 17.52 6.35
N PRO A 37 -9.57 17.68 5.03
CA PRO A 37 -10.86 18.13 4.51
C PRO A 37 -11.99 17.22 5.00
N ARG A 38 -13.09 17.80 5.48
CA ARG A 38 -14.26 17.02 5.88
C ARG A 38 -14.86 16.32 4.67
N ARG A 39 -14.98 14.99 4.74
CA ARG A 39 -15.71 14.21 3.72
C ARG A 39 -17.19 14.60 3.80
N ARG A 40 -17.72 15.22 2.75
CA ARG A 40 -19.11 15.68 2.64
C ARG A 40 -19.70 15.26 1.30
N ASN A 41 -21.03 15.28 1.20
CA ASN A 41 -21.79 15.18 -0.05
C ASN A 41 -21.58 13.88 -0.85
N PHE A 42 -21.52 12.72 -0.20
CA PHE A 42 -21.42 11.40 -0.87
C PHE A 42 -22.57 11.10 -1.86
N GLY A 43 -23.68 11.82 -1.77
CA GLY A 43 -24.78 11.75 -2.72
C GLY A 43 -24.48 12.42 -4.07
N MET A 44 -23.49 13.31 -4.15
CA MET A 44 -23.11 14.04 -5.35
C MET A 44 -21.93 13.35 -6.07
N PRO A 45 -21.79 13.51 -7.41
CA PRO A 45 -20.67 12.94 -8.17
C PRO A 45 -19.29 13.27 -7.55
N ALA A 46 -19.06 14.53 -7.17
CA ALA A 46 -17.81 14.95 -6.54
C ALA A 46 -17.50 14.23 -5.21
N GLY A 47 -18.52 13.96 -4.39
CA GLY A 47 -18.34 13.23 -3.13
C GLY A 47 -18.05 11.74 -3.34
N ARG A 48 -18.61 11.14 -4.41
CA ARG A 48 -18.30 9.75 -4.81
C ARG A 48 -16.87 9.64 -5.33
N ILE A 49 -16.43 10.58 -6.17
CA ILE A 49 -15.03 10.65 -6.65
C ILE A 49 -14.07 10.81 -5.45
N ALA A 50 -14.36 11.72 -4.52
CA ALA A 50 -13.55 11.89 -3.32
C ALA A 50 -13.48 10.62 -2.45
N LEU A 51 -14.57 9.85 -2.38
CA LEU A 51 -14.59 8.55 -1.68
C LEU A 51 -13.71 7.52 -2.41
N LEU A 52 -13.83 7.40 -3.74
CA LEU A 52 -12.99 6.50 -4.54
C LEU A 52 -11.50 6.85 -4.39
N HIS A 53 -11.14 8.14 -4.44
CA HIS A 53 -9.78 8.58 -4.14
C HIS A 53 -9.33 8.18 -2.73
N ALA A 54 -10.18 8.34 -1.72
CA ALA A 54 -9.84 7.97 -0.36
C ALA A 54 -9.59 6.47 -0.21
N LEU A 55 -10.40 5.63 -0.85
CA LEU A 55 -10.21 4.18 -0.88
C LEU A 55 -8.91 3.81 -1.62
N ALA A 56 -8.66 4.39 -2.80
CA ALA A 56 -7.42 4.14 -3.54
C ALA A 56 -6.17 4.51 -2.71
N HIS A 57 -6.22 5.60 -1.93
CA HIS A 57 -5.13 5.92 -1.01
C HIS A 57 -5.00 4.93 0.15
N ILE A 58 -6.08 4.34 0.63
CA ILE A 58 -6.02 3.29 1.66
C ILE A 58 -5.31 2.05 1.09
N GLU A 59 -5.72 1.59 -0.10
CA GLU A 59 -5.08 0.41 -0.72
C GLU A 59 -3.61 0.65 -1.04
N LEU A 60 -3.26 1.85 -1.54
CA LEU A 60 -1.87 2.20 -1.79
C LEU A 60 -1.02 2.12 -0.51
N ASN A 61 -1.53 2.66 0.61
CA ASN A 61 -0.83 2.57 1.89
C ASN A 61 -0.71 1.11 2.37
N ALA A 62 -1.70 0.26 2.09
CA ALA A 62 -1.67 -1.14 2.47
C ALA A 62 -0.61 -1.92 1.66
N ILE A 63 -0.48 -1.64 0.36
CA ILE A 63 0.61 -2.16 -0.49
C ILE A 63 1.97 -1.76 0.09
N ASP A 64 2.16 -0.46 0.37
CA ASP A 64 3.43 0.06 0.90
C ASP A 64 3.76 -0.57 2.26
N LEU A 65 2.77 -0.70 3.14
CA LEU A 65 2.95 -1.31 4.46
C LEU A 65 3.31 -2.79 4.38
N ALA A 66 2.65 -3.55 3.51
CA ALA A 66 2.92 -4.97 3.35
C ALA A 66 4.37 -5.20 2.88
N TRP A 67 4.87 -4.41 1.92
CA TRP A 67 6.26 -4.48 1.49
C TRP A 67 7.26 -3.97 2.53
N ASP A 68 6.91 -2.94 3.31
CA ASP A 68 7.74 -2.45 4.42
C ASP A 68 7.91 -3.52 5.51
N ILE A 69 6.85 -4.28 5.81
CA ILE A 69 6.92 -5.42 6.73
C ILE A 69 7.83 -6.52 6.17
N VAL A 70 7.64 -6.92 4.91
CA VAL A 70 8.52 -7.92 4.27
C VAL A 70 9.99 -7.46 4.32
N ALA A 71 10.27 -6.19 4.04
CA ALA A 71 11.64 -5.65 4.08
C ALA A 71 12.24 -5.60 5.51
N ARG A 72 11.40 -5.43 6.55
CA ARG A 72 11.85 -5.33 7.95
C ARG A 72 12.07 -6.68 8.62
N PHE A 73 11.30 -7.69 8.21
CA PHE A 73 11.22 -8.97 8.90
C PHE A 73 11.68 -10.15 8.03
N ALA A 74 12.27 -9.92 6.86
CA ALA A 74 12.88 -10.97 6.06
C ALA A 74 14.30 -11.33 6.55
N ASP A 75 14.45 -11.51 7.86
CA ASP A 75 15.69 -12.03 8.45
C ASP A 75 15.71 -13.58 8.42
N ALA A 76 16.85 -14.15 8.82
CA ALA A 76 17.04 -15.61 8.83
C ALA A 76 16.21 -16.33 9.91
N GLU A 77 15.68 -15.61 10.90
CA GLU A 77 14.93 -16.18 12.02
C GLU A 77 13.41 -16.22 11.73
N THR A 78 12.94 -15.36 10.84
CA THR A 78 11.54 -15.26 10.47
C THR A 78 11.15 -16.35 9.45
N PRO A 79 10.11 -17.16 9.73
CA PRO A 79 9.61 -18.14 8.77
C PRO A 79 9.21 -17.48 7.45
N ARG A 80 9.60 -18.08 6.32
CA ARG A 80 9.26 -17.56 4.98
C ARG A 80 7.75 -17.36 4.80
N GLU A 81 6.95 -18.22 5.41
CA GLU A 81 5.48 -18.17 5.41
C GLU A 81 4.94 -16.83 5.93
N PHE A 82 5.58 -16.23 6.94
CA PHE A 82 5.20 -14.90 7.42
C PHE A 82 5.30 -13.86 6.29
N CYS A 83 6.40 -13.87 5.55
CA CYS A 83 6.57 -12.98 4.40
C CYS A 83 5.66 -13.36 3.23
N ASP A 84 5.40 -14.65 3.02
CA ASP A 84 4.46 -15.13 1.98
C ASP A 84 3.05 -14.56 2.19
N ASP A 85 2.55 -14.54 3.43
CA ASP A 85 1.25 -13.97 3.78
C ASP A 85 1.20 -12.47 3.46
N TRP A 86 2.23 -11.70 3.87
CA TRP A 86 2.30 -10.26 3.58
C TRP A 86 2.44 -9.97 2.08
N VAL A 87 3.16 -10.79 1.32
CA VAL A 87 3.20 -10.68 -0.14
C VAL A 87 1.84 -11.01 -0.77
N GLY A 88 1.07 -11.92 -0.17
CA GLY A 88 -0.33 -12.16 -0.49
C GLY A 88 -1.17 -10.89 -0.37
N VAL A 89 -1.15 -10.26 0.81
CA VAL A 89 -1.85 -8.99 1.06
C VAL A 89 -1.41 -7.92 0.05
N ALA A 90 -0.10 -7.75 -0.16
CA ALA A 90 0.41 -6.78 -1.12
C ALA A 90 -0.09 -7.01 -2.56
N ALA A 91 -0.38 -8.26 -2.93
CA ALA A 91 -0.92 -8.60 -4.24
C ALA A 91 -2.42 -8.29 -4.34
N GLU A 92 -3.20 -8.62 -3.30
CA GLU A 92 -4.64 -8.35 -3.22
C GLU A 92 -4.93 -6.85 -3.22
N GLU A 93 -4.24 -6.08 -2.38
CA GLU A 93 -4.44 -4.63 -2.32
C GLU A 93 -4.00 -3.92 -3.61
N ALA A 94 -3.03 -4.49 -4.33
CA ALA A 94 -2.65 -4.01 -5.66
C ALA A 94 -3.69 -4.32 -6.76
N GLU A 95 -4.59 -5.28 -6.52
CA GLU A 95 -5.77 -5.52 -7.37
C GLU A 95 -6.88 -4.53 -7.02
N HIS A 96 -7.20 -4.38 -5.72
CA HIS A 96 -8.17 -3.40 -5.24
C HIS A 96 -7.84 -1.98 -5.71
N PHE A 97 -6.58 -1.57 -5.54
CA PHE A 97 -6.09 -0.27 -6.01
C PHE A 97 -6.32 -0.08 -7.51
N ALA A 98 -6.01 -1.10 -8.33
CA ALA A 98 -6.14 -1.00 -9.78
C ALA A 98 -7.60 -0.87 -10.22
N LEU A 99 -8.53 -1.59 -9.57
CA LEU A 99 -9.96 -1.47 -9.81
C LEU A 99 -10.49 -0.07 -9.46
N LEU A 100 -10.01 0.51 -8.36
CA LEU A 100 -10.38 1.86 -7.93
C LEU A 100 -9.78 2.93 -8.86
N ALA A 101 -8.50 2.79 -9.23
CA ALA A 101 -7.80 3.71 -10.12
C ALA A 101 -8.48 3.78 -11.51
N GLY A 102 -8.88 2.64 -12.07
CA GLY A 102 -9.61 2.60 -13.35
C GLY A 102 -11.02 3.21 -13.32
N ARG A 103 -11.53 3.62 -12.15
CA ARG A 103 -12.78 4.38 -11.99
C ARG A 103 -12.56 5.88 -11.81
N LEU A 104 -11.31 6.31 -11.70
CA LEU A 104 -10.91 7.70 -11.48
C LEU A 104 -10.39 8.37 -12.76
N ASP A 105 -10.04 7.57 -13.78
CA ASP A 105 -9.81 7.99 -15.17
C ASP A 105 -11.14 8.31 -15.89
#